data_AF-A0A091GLI5-F1
#
_entry.id   AF-A0A091GLI5-F1
#
_cell.length_a   1.000
_cell.length_b   1.000
_cell.length_c   1.000
_cell.angle_alpha   90.00
_cell.angle_beta   90.00
_cell.angle_gamma   90.00
#
_symmetry.space_group_name_H-M   'P 1'
#
loop_
_entity.id
_entity.type
_entity.pdbx_description
1 polymer ?
#
loop_
_entity_poly.entity_id
_entity_poly.type
_entity_poly.pdbx_seq_one_letter_code
_entity_poly.pdbx_strand_id
1 'polypeptide(L)'
;QYEKILKLTSDAKLESGDVKATIAVLGFILSSAAKHNVDSESLSSELQQLGLPKEHASGLCRSYEEKQSSLQDRLRACSLRLSRLGSVCWRVDFTLSSSELREVNEPLIHLNFNLRDGEHGETAAVPMVLSAEKFRVLLA
;
A
#
# COMPACT_ATOMS: atom_id res chain seq x y z
N GLN A 1 14.83 -23.58 4.84
CA GLN A 1 15.17 -22.69 5.98
C GLN A 1 14.50 -23.16 7.28
N TYR A 2 13.20 -23.49 7.27
CA TYR A 2 12.47 -23.95 8.46
C TYR A 2 13.06 -25.20 9.15
N GLU A 3 13.47 -26.23 8.40
CA GLU A 3 14.15 -27.41 8.97
C GLU A 3 15.47 -27.08 9.69
N LYS A 4 16.18 -26.04 9.23
CA LYS A 4 17.43 -25.60 9.86
C LYS A 4 17.15 -24.88 11.18
N ILE A 5 16.06 -24.12 11.24
CA ILE A 5 15.61 -23.46 12.47
C ILE A 5 15.16 -24.51 13.49
N LEU A 6 14.36 -25.50 13.07
CA LEU A 6 13.94 -26.63 13.90
C LEU A 6 15.13 -27.36 14.55
N LYS A 7 16.21 -27.60 13.80
CA LYS A 7 17.44 -28.19 14.30
C LYS A 7 18.20 -27.29 15.29
N LEU A 8 18.09 -25.97 15.17
CA LEU A 8 18.73 -25.01 16.09
C LEU A 8 17.90 -24.79 17.37
N THR A 9 16.58 -24.94 17.29
CA THR A 9 15.67 -24.81 18.44
C THR A 9 15.41 -26.14 19.16
N SER A 10 16.02 -27.25 18.74
CA SER A 10 15.86 -28.55 19.42
C SER A 10 16.36 -28.53 20.86
N ASP A 11 17.45 -27.79 21.12
CA ASP A 11 18.03 -27.64 22.46
C ASP A 11 17.12 -26.83 23.41
N ALA A 12 16.28 -25.96 22.84
CA ALA A 12 15.32 -25.13 23.57
C ALA A 12 14.02 -25.88 23.93
N LYS A 13 13.88 -27.16 23.52
CA LYS A 13 12.66 -27.98 23.69
C LYS A 13 11.38 -27.36 23.12
N LEU A 14 11.52 -26.46 22.15
CA LEU A 14 10.37 -25.85 21.48
C LEU A 14 9.73 -26.84 20.52
N GLU A 15 8.42 -26.99 20.59
CA GLU A 15 7.70 -27.82 19.62
C GLU A 15 7.64 -27.11 18.25
N SER A 16 7.35 -27.86 17.19
CA SER A 16 7.21 -27.27 15.86
C SER A 16 6.13 -26.18 15.77
N GLY A 17 5.11 -26.26 16.63
CA GLY A 17 4.09 -25.22 16.78
C GLY A 17 4.68 -23.93 17.36
N ASP A 18 5.44 -24.04 18.44
CA ASP A 18 6.08 -22.90 19.10
C ASP A 18 7.06 -22.18 18.16
N VAL A 19 7.87 -22.94 17.42
CA VAL A 19 8.82 -22.36 16.45
C VAL A 19 8.10 -21.54 15.38
N LYS A 20 6.97 -22.05 14.85
CA LYS A 20 6.15 -21.28 13.89
C LYS A 20 5.55 -20.04 14.52
N ALA A 21 5.03 -20.16 15.74
CA ALA A 21 4.45 -19.04 16.48
C ALA A 21 5.50 -17.94 16.73
N THR A 22 6.70 -18.30 17.19
CA THR A 22 7.79 -17.34 17.42
C THR A 22 8.19 -16.64 16.13
N ILE A 23 8.37 -17.38 15.02
CA ILE A 23 8.69 -16.78 13.72
C ILE A 23 7.59 -15.82 13.26
N ALA A 24 6.32 -16.22 13.40
CA ALA A 24 5.18 -15.39 13.03
C ALA A 24 5.10 -14.11 13.88
N VAL A 25 5.30 -14.22 15.20
CA VAL A 25 5.29 -13.08 16.13
C VAL A 25 6.45 -12.13 15.84
N LEU A 26 7.68 -12.63 15.70
CA LEU A 26 8.83 -11.79 15.36
C LEU A 26 8.66 -11.13 13.98
N GLY A 27 8.19 -11.89 12.99
CA GLY A 27 7.88 -11.36 11.67
C GLY A 27 6.81 -10.26 11.71
N PHE A 28 5.77 -10.45 12.53
CA PHE A 28 4.72 -9.46 12.74
C PHE A 28 5.24 -8.20 13.44
N ILE A 29 6.01 -8.34 14.52
CA ILE A 29 6.58 -7.22 15.27
C ILE A 29 7.49 -6.39 14.35
N LEU A 30 8.44 -7.03 13.66
CA LEU A 30 9.38 -6.34 12.78
C LEU A 30 8.69 -5.68 11.59
N SER A 31 7.69 -6.35 11.00
CA SER A 31 6.90 -5.76 9.92
C SER A 31 6.07 -4.58 10.39
N SER A 32 5.48 -4.67 11.58
CA SER A 32 4.68 -3.59 12.18
C SER A 32 5.54 -2.39 12.57
N ALA A 33 6.72 -2.63 13.15
CA ALA A 33 7.70 -1.59 13.43
C ALA A 33 8.12 -0.86 12.15
N ALA A 34 8.44 -1.62 11.09
CA ALA A 34 8.81 -1.06 9.79
C ALA A 34 7.67 -0.23 9.18
N LYS A 35 6.43 -0.72 9.23
CA LYS A 35 5.23 -0.02 8.72
C LYS A 35 5.00 1.32 9.39
N HIS A 36 5.20 1.41 10.70
CA HIS A 36 4.97 2.62 11.48
C HIS A 36 6.23 3.48 11.68
N ASN A 37 7.34 3.11 11.01
CA ASN A 37 8.62 3.81 11.10
C ASN A 37 9.11 3.99 12.55
N VAL A 38 8.97 2.94 13.36
CA VAL A 38 9.44 2.92 14.75
C VAL A 38 10.97 2.87 14.77
N ASP A 39 11.60 3.65 15.65
CA ASP A 39 13.04 3.65 15.86
C ASP A 39 13.52 2.41 16.66
N SER A 40 14.81 2.11 16.60
CA SER A 40 15.38 0.91 17.22
C SER A 40 15.37 0.95 18.76
N GLU A 41 15.39 2.13 19.38
CA GLU A 41 15.36 2.30 20.84
C GLU A 41 13.95 2.05 21.40
N SER A 42 12.93 2.60 20.75
CA SER A 42 11.52 2.35 21.05
C SER A 42 11.18 0.87 20.86
N LEU A 43 11.60 0.26 19.75
CA LEU A 43 11.38 -1.18 19.51
C LEU A 43 12.04 -2.05 20.59
N SER A 44 13.25 -1.70 21.01
CA SER A 44 13.97 -2.43 22.07
C SER A 44 13.23 -2.34 23.40
N SER A 45 12.63 -1.19 23.72
CA SER A 45 11.86 -0.99 24.96
C SER A 45 10.58 -1.82 24.97
N GLU A 46 9.83 -1.82 23.87
CA GLU A 46 8.61 -2.64 23.71
C GLU A 46 8.91 -4.15 23.80
N LEU A 47 9.99 -4.62 23.16
CA LEU A 47 10.41 -6.01 23.25
C LEU A 47 10.77 -6.41 24.69
N GLN A 48 11.42 -5.53 25.44
CA GLN A 48 11.74 -5.78 26.85
C GLN A 48 10.47 -5.79 27.72
N GLN A 49 9.47 -4.96 27.43
CA GLN A 49 8.17 -4.98 28.12
C GLN A 49 7.36 -6.25 27.85
N LEU A 50 7.51 -6.83 26.65
CA LEU A 50 6.98 -8.15 26.32
C LEU A 50 7.74 -9.30 27.02
N GLY A 51 8.81 -8.99 27.76
CA GLY A 51 9.58 -9.95 28.55
C GLY A 51 10.85 -10.46 27.88
N LEU A 52 11.27 -9.92 26.72
CA LEU A 52 12.52 -10.33 26.11
C LEU A 52 13.72 -9.79 26.90
N PRO A 53 14.74 -10.62 27.17
CA PRO A 53 16.01 -10.15 27.73
C PRO A 53 16.64 -9.05 26.86
N LYS A 54 17.25 -8.06 27.52
CA LYS A 54 17.87 -6.90 26.87
C LYS A 54 18.86 -7.28 25.77
N GLU A 55 19.63 -8.35 25.95
CA GLU A 55 20.59 -8.82 24.94
C GLU A 55 19.90 -9.29 23.65
N HIS A 56 18.81 -10.05 23.78
CA HIS A 56 18.06 -10.57 22.63
C HIS A 56 17.29 -9.44 21.92
N ALA A 57 16.68 -8.53 22.68
CA ALA A 57 16.02 -7.35 22.14
C ALA A 57 17.01 -6.47 21.35
N SER A 58 18.20 -6.21 21.92
CA SER A 58 19.25 -5.41 21.26
C SER A 58 19.75 -6.06 19.97
N GLY A 59 19.92 -7.39 19.95
CA GLY A 59 20.31 -8.13 18.75
C GLY A 59 19.28 -8.03 17.62
N LEU A 60 17.99 -8.15 17.95
CA LEU A 60 16.90 -7.99 16.99
C LEU A 60 16.82 -6.55 16.45
N CYS A 61 16.98 -5.55 17.32
CA CYS A 61 16.89 -4.14 16.94
C CYS A 61 18.02 -3.71 16.01
N ARG A 62 19.25 -4.21 16.18
CA ARG A 62 20.35 -3.96 15.23
C ARG A 62 20.04 -4.49 13.83
N SER A 63 19.55 -5.73 13.75
CA SER A 63 19.17 -6.34 12.48
C SER A 63 18.01 -5.60 11.80
N TYR A 64 17.05 -5.12 12.60
CA TYR A 64 15.97 -4.27 12.13
C TYR A 64 16.50 -2.95 11.56
N GLU A 65 17.35 -2.23 12.28
CA GLU A 65 17.89 -0.93 11.88
C GLU A 65 18.66 -1.02 10.55
N GLU A 66 19.45 -2.08 10.35
CA GLU A 66 20.17 -2.33 9.09
C GLU A 66 19.25 -2.62 7.90
N LYS A 67 18.07 -3.22 8.14
CA LYS A 67 17.16 -3.70 7.08
C LYS A 67 15.84 -2.95 7.00
N GLN A 68 15.63 -1.93 7.83
CA GLN A 68 14.37 -1.20 7.94
C GLN A 68 13.93 -0.61 6.59
N SER A 69 14.85 0.04 5.88
CA SER A 69 14.59 0.64 4.56
C SER A 69 14.16 -0.41 3.54
N SER A 70 14.91 -1.50 3.42
CA SER A 70 14.61 -2.61 2.51
C SER A 70 13.28 -3.30 2.87
N LEU A 71 12.98 -3.47 4.16
CA LEU A 71 11.69 -3.98 4.63
C LEU A 71 10.55 -3.05 4.24
N GLN A 72 10.69 -1.74 4.47
CA GLN A 72 9.68 -0.74 4.08
C GLN A 72 9.45 -0.74 2.58
N ASP A 73 10.50 -0.82 1.76
CA ASP A 73 10.37 -0.84 0.31
C ASP A 73 9.66 -2.12 -0.16
N ARG A 74 9.98 -3.26 0.43
CA ARG A 74 9.28 -4.51 0.13
C ARG A 74 7.82 -4.47 0.56
N LEU A 75 7.54 -3.92 1.75
CA LEU A 75 6.18 -3.74 2.24
C LEU A 75 5.40 -2.78 1.34
N ARG A 76 6.01 -1.70 0.86
CA ARG A 76 5.41 -0.76 -0.10
C ARG A 76 5.13 -1.45 -1.45
N ALA A 77 6.03 -2.30 -1.92
CA ALA A 77 5.87 -3.05 -3.16
C ALA A 77 4.80 -4.14 -3.08
N CYS A 78 4.61 -4.76 -1.91
CA CYS A 78 3.59 -5.79 -1.67
C CYS A 78 2.27 -5.22 -1.11
N SER A 79 2.18 -3.92 -0.90
CA SER A 79 0.95 -3.26 -0.45
C SER A 79 0.06 -3.01 -1.66
N LEU A 80 -1.25 -3.25 -1.51
CA LEU A 80 -2.25 -2.86 -2.51
C LEU A 80 -2.09 -1.39 -2.86
N ARG A 81 -1.60 -1.10 -4.06
CA ARG A 81 -1.49 0.27 -4.56
C ARG A 81 -2.79 0.62 -5.27
N LEU A 82 -3.55 1.55 -4.69
CA LEU A 82 -4.70 2.15 -5.38
C LEU A 82 -4.24 2.74 -6.72
N SER A 83 -5.09 2.58 -7.73
CA SER A 83 -4.90 3.24 -9.01
C SER A 83 -4.86 4.75 -8.81
N ARG A 84 -3.89 5.40 -9.46
CA ARG A 84 -3.63 6.84 -9.31
C ARG A 84 -4.01 7.56 -10.58
N LEU A 85 -4.65 8.73 -10.46
CA LEU A 85 -4.90 9.58 -11.61
C LEU A 85 -3.57 10.09 -12.16
N GLY A 86 -3.24 9.72 -13.39
CA GLY A 86 -2.01 10.14 -14.08
C GLY A 86 -2.21 11.41 -14.90
N SER A 87 -3.25 11.46 -15.73
CA SER A 87 -3.60 12.65 -16.50
C SER A 87 -5.09 12.70 -16.80
N VAL A 88 -5.58 13.89 -17.17
CA VAL A 88 -6.95 14.11 -17.62
C VAL A 88 -6.90 14.75 -18.99
N CYS A 89 -7.59 14.15 -19.96
CA CYS A 89 -7.84 14.76 -21.26
C CYS A 89 -9.30 15.24 -21.31
N TRP A 90 -9.57 16.36 -21.96
CA TRP A 90 -10.92 16.90 -22.06
C TRP A 90 -11.22 17.42 -23.46
N ARG A 91 -12.51 17.41 -23.80
CA ARG A 91 -13.07 18.02 -25.01
C ARG A 91 -14.46 18.55 -24.68
N VAL A 92 -14.83 19.68 -25.28
CA VAL A 92 -16.20 20.20 -25.22
C VAL A 92 -16.78 20.20 -26.62
N ASP A 93 -17.91 19.51 -26.76
CA ASP A 93 -18.71 19.50 -27.98
C ASP A 93 -19.94 20.40 -27.75
N PHE A 94 -20.36 21.14 -28.77
CA PHE A 94 -21.51 22.04 -28.67
C PHE A 94 -22.52 21.68 -29.76
N THR A 95 -23.69 21.19 -29.34
CA THR A 95 -24.74 20.79 -30.28
C THR A 95 -25.66 21.97 -30.55
N LEU A 96 -25.57 22.52 -31.78
CA LEU A 96 -26.37 23.67 -32.21
C LEU A 96 -27.82 23.29 -32.52
N SER A 97 -28.04 22.14 -33.16
CA SER A 97 -29.35 21.66 -33.62
C SER A 97 -29.39 20.14 -33.67
N SER A 98 -30.57 19.55 -33.57
CA SER A 98 -30.83 18.10 -33.66
C SER A 98 -31.93 17.83 -34.68
N SER A 99 -32.08 16.58 -35.13
CA SER A 99 -33.15 16.17 -36.05
C SER A 99 -34.56 16.47 -35.51
N GLU A 100 -34.71 16.46 -34.19
CA GLU A 100 -35.98 16.72 -33.49
C GLU A 100 -36.16 18.19 -33.05
N LEU A 101 -35.07 18.95 -32.93
CA LEU A 101 -35.07 20.29 -32.33
C LEU A 101 -34.22 21.27 -33.14
N ARG A 102 -34.87 22.35 -33.59
CA ARG A 102 -34.26 23.39 -34.43
C ARG A 102 -33.09 24.12 -33.75
N GLU A 103 -33.18 24.33 -32.44
CA GLU A 103 -32.12 24.90 -31.61
C GLU A 103 -32.01 24.09 -30.32
N VAL A 104 -30.80 23.60 -30.02
CA VAL A 104 -30.50 22.84 -28.79
C VAL A 104 -29.57 23.67 -27.90
N ASN A 105 -28.46 24.16 -28.45
CA ASN A 105 -27.48 25.03 -27.77
C ASN A 105 -26.92 24.43 -26.46
N GLU A 106 -26.70 23.11 -26.42
CA GLU A 106 -26.22 22.43 -25.22
C GLU A 106 -24.73 22.05 -25.31
N PRO A 107 -23.91 22.44 -24.31
CA PRO A 107 -22.53 21.98 -24.19
C PRO A 107 -22.44 20.59 -23.56
N LEU A 108 -21.69 19.71 -24.22
CA LEU A 108 -21.37 18.35 -23.78
C LEU A 108 -19.87 18.23 -23.49
N ILE A 109 -19.52 17.77 -22.30
CA ILE A 109 -18.13 17.73 -21.83
C ILE A 109 -17.68 16.27 -21.80
N HIS A 110 -16.64 15.97 -22.58
CA HIS A 110 -15.97 14.68 -22.58
C HIS A 110 -14.72 14.78 -21.70
N LEU A 111 -14.62 13.92 -20.69
CA LEU A 111 -13.41 13.77 -19.88
C LEU A 111 -12.88 12.36 -20.06
N ASN A 112 -11.56 12.21 -20.10
CA ASN A 112 -10.89 10.93 -20.09
C ASN A 112 -9.82 10.93 -19.00
N PHE A 113 -10.06 10.15 -17.95
CA PHE A 113 -9.12 9.96 -16.86
C PHE A 113 -8.16 8.82 -17.20
N ASN A 114 -6.88 9.13 -17.33
CA ASN A 114 -5.84 8.12 -17.49
C ASN A 114 -5.35 7.71 -16.10
N LEU A 115 -5.83 6.57 -15.62
CA LEU A 115 -5.45 5.98 -14.34
C LEU A 115 -4.21 5.10 -14.53
N ARG A 116 -3.23 5.23 -13.64
CA ARG A 116 -2.09 4.32 -13.55
C ARG A 116 -2.40 3.26 -12.51
N ASP A 117 -2.41 2.00 -12.92
CA ASP A 117 -2.47 0.89 -11.98
C ASP A 117 -1.22 0.88 -11.10
N GLY A 118 -1.44 0.73 -9.81
CA GLY A 118 -0.38 0.73 -8.83
C GLY A 118 0.46 -0.56 -8.85
N GLU A 119 -0.14 -1.67 -9.27
CA GLU A 119 0.50 -3.00 -9.25
C GLU A 119 1.23 -3.30 -10.57
N HIS A 120 0.60 -3.05 -11.72
CA HIS A 120 1.12 -3.47 -13.04
C HIS A 120 1.71 -2.34 -13.88
N GLY A 121 1.63 -1.08 -13.43
CA GLY A 121 2.12 0.08 -14.20
C GLY A 121 1.35 0.34 -15.50
N GLU A 122 0.31 -0.44 -15.78
CA GLU A 122 -0.57 -0.25 -16.93
C GLU A 122 -1.42 1.00 -16.75
N THR A 123 -1.68 1.69 -17.85
CA THR A 123 -2.53 2.88 -17.85
C THR A 123 -3.91 2.51 -18.39
N ALA A 124 -4.95 2.69 -17.58
CA ALA A 124 -6.34 2.48 -17.95
C ALA A 124 -7.03 3.83 -18.19
N ALA A 125 -7.67 3.98 -19.36
CA ALA A 125 -8.46 5.16 -19.71
C ALA A 125 -9.91 4.97 -19.25
N VAL A 126 -10.44 5.93 -18.49
CA VAL A 126 -11.84 5.97 -18.05
C VAL A 126 -12.53 7.14 -18.73
N PRO A 127 -13.19 6.91 -19.87
CA PRO A 127 -13.96 7.94 -20.56
C PRO A 127 -15.26 8.21 -19.81
N MET A 128 -15.61 9.48 -19.68
CA MET A 128 -16.91 9.92 -19.21
C MET A 128 -17.43 11.10 -20.02
N VAL A 129 -18.75 11.24 -20.05
CA VAL A 129 -19.44 12.35 -20.71
C VAL A 129 -20.38 12.99 -19.70
N LEU A 130 -20.32 14.31 -19.59
CA LEU A 130 -21.04 15.10 -18.60
C LEU A 130 -21.72 16.29 -19.26
N SER A 131 -22.88 16.68 -18.73
CA SER A 131 -23.45 18.00 -19.01
C SER A 131 -22.70 19.09 -18.23
N ALA A 132 -22.85 20.35 -18.62
CA ALA A 132 -22.26 21.48 -17.88
C ALA A 132 -22.68 21.52 -16.40
N GLU A 133 -23.91 21.15 -16.07
CA GLU A 133 -24.39 21.10 -14.69
C GLU A 133 -23.67 20.00 -13.88
N LYS A 134 -23.60 18.77 -14.42
CA LYS A 134 -22.89 17.65 -13.76
C LYS A 134 -21.40 17.93 -13.60
N PHE A 135 -20.79 18.61 -14.57
CA PHE A 135 -19.40 19.03 -14.48
C PHE A 135 -19.18 20.06 -13.37
N ARG A 136 -20.10 21.01 -13.15
CA ARG A 136 -20.02 21.94 -12.01
C ARG A 136 -20.07 21.23 -10.67
N VAL A 137 -20.90 20.19 -10.54
CA VAL A 137 -20.95 19.36 -9.32
C VAL A 137 -19.63 18.62 -9.10
N LEU A 138 -18.99 18.14 -10.16
CA LEU A 138 -17.69 17.45 -10.07
C LEU A 138 -16.53 18.39 -9.65
N LEU A 139 -16.69 19.70 -9.81
CA LEU A 139 -15.68 20.70 -9.42
C LEU A 139 -15.86 21.26 -8.00
N ALA A 140 -16.98 20.98 -7.35
CA ALA A 140 -17.29 21.44 -5.99
C ALA A 140 -16.70 20.49 -4.93
#